data_AF-A0A7J5XS47-F1
#
_entry.id   AF-A0A7J5XS47-F1
#
_cell.length_a   1.000
_cell.length_b   1.000
_cell.length_c   1.000
_cell.angle_alpha   90.00
_cell.angle_beta   90.00
_cell.angle_gamma   90.00
#
_symmetry.space_group_name_H-M   'P 1'
#
loop_
_entity.id
_entity.type
_entity.pdbx_description
1 polymer ?
#
loop_
_entity_poly.entity_id
_entity_poly.type
_entity_poly.pdbx_seq_one_letter_code
_entity_poly.pdbx_strand_id
1 'polypeptide(L)'
;MFLLPMQENDGEDNLTKAGTGTYPLFSLLPGYKGHPAFPTMVSKLRSQILAMPRCQLSHTILTEKNWFHYAARIWDGVKKSSALSEYSRLLC
;
A
#
# COMPACT_ATOMS: atom_id res chain seq x y z
N MET A 1 5.23 9.06 -6.20
CA MET A 1 5.96 8.53 -5.03
C MET A 1 5.13 8.83 -3.78
N PHE A 2 4.95 7.88 -2.87
CA PHE A 2 4.13 8.03 -1.65
C PHE A 2 4.93 7.55 -0.44
N LEU A 3 4.82 8.24 0.69
CA LEU A 3 5.50 7.88 1.94
C LEU A 3 4.51 7.32 2.94
N LEU A 4 4.84 6.19 3.55
CA LEU A 4 4.03 5.55 4.58
C LEU A 4 4.91 5.36 5.83
N PRO A 5 4.55 5.97 6.97
CA PRO A 5 5.31 5.79 8.21
C PRO A 5 5.14 4.36 8.74
N MET A 6 5.93 3.98 9.76
CA MET A 6 5.71 2.70 10.44
C MET A 6 4.39 2.70 11.21
N GLN A 7 3.71 1.57 11.22
CA GLN A 7 2.52 1.38 12.06
C GLN A 7 2.99 1.18 13.50
N GLU A 8 2.65 2.11 14.36
CA GLU A 8 2.91 2.00 15.79
C GLU A 8 1.80 1.14 16.41
N ASN A 9 2.18 0.07 17.12
CA ASN A 9 1.28 -0.65 17.98
C ASN A 9 1.36 0.02 19.36
N ASP A 10 0.49 0.99 19.64
CA ASP A 10 0.41 1.67 20.94
C ASP A 10 -0.13 0.67 21.99
N GLY A 11 0.69 -0.32 22.36
CA GLY A 11 0.46 -1.21 23.48
C GLY A 11 0.83 -0.52 24.80
N GLU A 12 -0.20 -0.23 25.60
CA GLU A 12 -0.19 -0.21 27.07
C GLU A 12 0.56 0.88 27.87
N ASP A 13 1.43 1.72 27.31
CA ASP A 13 2.25 2.61 28.19
C ASP A 13 1.60 3.93 28.64
N ASN A 14 0.51 4.39 27.99
CA ASN A 14 -0.11 5.69 28.34
C ASN A 14 -1.31 5.60 29.30
N LEU A 15 -1.93 4.42 29.47
CA LEU A 15 -3.10 4.29 30.34
C LEU A 15 -2.74 4.18 31.83
N THR A 16 -1.50 3.78 32.14
CA THR A 16 -1.05 3.58 33.53
C THR A 16 -0.70 4.87 34.28
N LYS A 17 -0.51 6.01 33.58
CA LYS A 17 -0.21 7.31 34.22
C LYS A 17 -1.44 8.10 34.68
N ALA A 18 -2.65 7.68 34.31
CA ALA A 18 -3.90 8.36 34.67
C ALA A 18 -4.47 7.96 36.04
N GLY A 19 -3.82 7.02 36.74
CA GLY A 19 -4.17 6.65 38.11
C GLY A 19 -3.40 7.50 39.10
N THR A 20 -4.09 8.39 39.82
CA THR A 20 -3.64 9.08 41.06
C THR A 20 -2.72 10.31 40.93
N GLY A 21 -3.24 11.42 40.37
CA GLY A 21 -2.65 12.73 40.61
C GLY A 21 -3.18 13.84 39.71
N THR A 22 -3.28 15.06 40.23
CA THR A 22 -3.47 16.28 39.43
C THR A 22 -2.19 16.56 38.62
N TYR A 23 -1.94 15.78 37.56
CA TYR A 23 -0.80 15.99 36.70
C TYR A 23 -1.06 17.18 35.77
N PRO A 24 -0.08 18.08 35.57
CA PRO A 24 -0.26 19.18 34.62
C PRO A 24 -0.42 18.59 33.21
N LEU A 25 -1.36 19.14 32.43
CA LEU A 25 -1.73 18.65 31.09
C LEU A 25 -0.54 18.45 30.14
N PHE A 26 0.53 19.22 30.33
CA PHE A 26 1.79 19.07 29.60
C PHE A 26 2.39 17.66 29.71
N SER A 27 2.24 16.98 30.85
CA SER A 27 2.78 15.63 31.09
C SER A 27 2.05 14.53 30.32
N LEU A 28 0.87 14.84 29.75
CA LEU A 28 0.04 13.95 28.95
C LEU A 28 0.26 14.13 27.45
N LEU A 29 1.10 15.07 27.03
CA LEU A 29 1.38 15.28 25.62
C LEU A 29 2.17 14.09 25.05
N PRO A 30 1.73 13.51 23.93
CA PRO A 30 2.49 12.47 23.26
C PRO A 30 3.83 13.03 22.76
N GLY A 31 4.84 12.16 22.68
CA GLY A 31 6.12 12.52 22.08
C GLY A 31 5.96 13.01 20.64
N TYR A 32 6.78 13.98 20.23
CA TYR A 32 6.78 14.48 18.86
C TYR A 32 7.34 13.42 17.90
N LYS A 33 6.52 12.99 16.92
CA LYS A 33 6.86 11.91 15.98
C LYS A 33 7.46 12.38 14.65
N GLY A 34 7.31 13.65 14.28
CA GLY A 34 7.87 14.20 13.04
C GLY A 34 7.19 13.76 11.73
N HIS A 35 6.10 12.98 11.80
CA HIS A 35 5.33 12.56 10.62
C HIS A 35 3.83 12.43 10.93
N PRO A 36 2.95 12.45 9.91
CA PRO A 36 1.53 12.15 10.12
C PRO A 36 1.32 10.73 10.64
N ALA A 37 0.20 10.50 11.33
CA ALA A 37 -0.16 9.17 11.80
C ALA A 37 -0.36 8.18 10.63
N PHE A 38 0.03 6.93 10.84
CA PHE A 38 -0.15 5.84 9.88
C PHE A 38 -1.56 5.75 9.27
N PRO A 39 -2.66 5.69 10.05
CA PRO A 39 -4.00 5.54 9.49
C PRO A 39 -4.40 6.72 8.59
N THR A 40 -3.94 7.93 8.90
CA THR A 40 -4.18 9.11 8.07
C THR A 40 -3.51 8.98 6.70
N MET A 41 -2.27 8.51 6.67
CA MET A 41 -1.54 8.28 5.42
C MET A 41 -2.16 7.15 4.60
N VAL A 42 -2.53 6.03 5.22
CA VAL A 42 -3.26 4.93 4.55
C VAL A 42 -4.56 5.44 3.93
N SER A 43 -5.34 6.23 4.66
CA SER A 43 -6.60 6.79 4.14
C SER A 43 -6.37 7.66 2.90
N LYS A 44 -5.33 8.52 2.93
CA LYS A 44 -4.96 9.35 1.77
C LYS A 44 -4.54 8.49 0.58
N LEU A 45 -3.69 7.49 0.79
CA LEU A 45 -3.24 6.58 -0.26
C LEU A 45 -4.41 5.83 -0.90
N ARG A 46 -5.29 5.27 -0.07
CA ARG A 46 -6.49 4.55 -0.52
C ARG A 46 -7.36 5.43 -1.42
N SER A 47 -7.63 6.66 -1.01
CA SER A 47 -8.42 7.59 -1.81
C SER A 47 -7.77 7.90 -3.16
N GLN A 48 -6.44 8.10 -3.19
CA GLN A 48 -5.71 8.33 -4.44
C GLN A 48 -5.74 7.12 -5.37
N ILE A 49 -5.52 5.90 -4.84
CA ILE A 49 -5.55 4.66 -5.62
C ILE A 49 -6.94 4.42 -6.20
N LEU A 50 -8.00 4.59 -5.40
CA LEU A 50 -9.38 4.34 -5.84
C LEU A 50 -9.88 5.38 -6.85
N ALA A 51 -9.30 6.58 -6.86
CA ALA A 51 -9.60 7.63 -7.82
C ALA A 51 -8.81 7.52 -9.13
N MET A 52 -7.94 6.51 -9.29
CA MET A 52 -7.13 6.38 -10.51
C MET A 52 -8.01 6.15 -11.76
N PRO A 53 -7.62 6.74 -12.91
CA PRO A 53 -8.34 6.54 -14.16
C PRO A 53 -8.26 5.07 -14.61
N ARG A 54 -9.40 4.52 -15.06
CA ARG A 54 -9.50 3.14 -15.56
C ARG A 54 -9.36 3.12 -17.09
N CYS A 55 -8.12 3.09 -17.58
CA CYS A 55 -7.84 2.98 -19.01
C CYS A 55 -8.12 1.55 -19.54
N GLN A 56 -8.51 1.45 -20.82
CA GLN A 56 -8.69 0.15 -21.47
C GLN A 56 -7.34 -0.55 -21.66
N LEU A 57 -7.27 -1.83 -21.28
CA LEU A 57 -6.05 -2.64 -21.38
C LEU A 57 -5.85 -3.30 -22.75
N SER A 58 -6.91 -3.36 -23.57
CA SER A 58 -6.91 -3.96 -24.90
C SER A 58 -7.84 -3.18 -25.82
N HIS A 59 -7.92 -3.59 -27.09
CA HIS A 59 -8.83 -3.00 -28.08
C HIS A 59 -10.32 -3.32 -27.83
N THR A 60 -10.64 -4.13 -26.81
CA THR A 60 -12.01 -4.51 -26.44
C THR A 60 -12.30 -4.14 -25.00
N ILE A 61 -13.55 -3.75 -24.70
CA ILE A 61 -13.97 -3.48 -23.33
C ILE A 61 -14.00 -4.80 -22.55
N LEU A 62 -13.29 -4.84 -21.42
CA LEU A 62 -13.19 -6.01 -20.56
C LEU A 62 -14.17 -5.93 -19.38
N THR A 63 -14.83 -7.04 -19.08
CA THR A 63 -15.52 -7.33 -17.82
C THR A 63 -14.57 -8.05 -16.87
N GLU A 64 -14.95 -8.22 -15.60
CA GLU A 64 -14.13 -8.95 -14.63
C GLU A 64 -13.81 -10.38 -15.07
N LYS A 65 -14.76 -11.07 -15.70
CA LYS A 65 -14.59 -12.44 -16.19
C LYS A 65 -13.61 -12.52 -17.37
N ASN A 66 -13.80 -11.68 -18.39
CA ASN A 66 -12.92 -11.74 -19.57
C ASN A 66 -11.53 -11.15 -19.29
N TRP A 67 -11.39 -10.26 -18.29
CA TRP A 67 -10.10 -9.80 -17.77
C TRP A 67 -9.29 -10.96 -17.21
N PHE A 68 -9.92 -11.86 -16.44
CA PHE A 68 -9.25 -13.05 -15.91
C PHE A 68 -8.76 -13.99 -17.03
N HIS A 69 -9.61 -14.26 -18.03
CA HIS A 69 -9.21 -15.05 -19.21
C HIS A 69 -8.08 -14.39 -20.01
N TYR A 70 -8.12 -13.06 -20.12
CA TYR A 70 -7.08 -12.28 -20.77
C TYR A 70 -5.74 -12.41 -20.01
N ALA A 71 -5.74 -12.24 -18.68
CA ALA A 71 -4.56 -12.38 -17.84
C ALA A 71 -3.92 -13.78 -17.96
N ALA A 72 -4.73 -14.84 -17.96
CA ALA A 72 -4.24 -16.20 -18.15
C ALA A 72 -3.52 -16.37 -19.51
N ARG A 73 -4.12 -15.85 -20.59
CA ARG A 73 -3.50 -15.89 -21.92
C ARG A 73 -2.18 -15.11 -21.97
N ILE A 74 -2.13 -13.93 -21.37
CA ILE A 74 -0.89 -13.13 -21.30
C ILE A 74 0.19 -13.88 -20.54
N TRP A 75 -0.14 -14.50 -19.40
CA TRP A 75 0.81 -15.29 -18.62
C TRP A 75 1.40 -16.47 -19.41
N ASP A 76 0.56 -17.20 -20.15
CA ASP A 76 1.03 -18.28 -21.03
C ASP A 76 1.95 -17.78 -22.15
N GLY A 77 1.68 -16.57 -22.68
CA GLY A 77 2.54 -15.90 -23.64
C GLY A 77 3.89 -15.50 -23.05
N VAL A 78 3.91 -14.90 -21.85
CA VAL A 78 5.12 -14.47 -21.15
C VAL A 78 6.06 -15.65 -20.91
N LYS A 79 5.53 -16.79 -20.41
CA LYS A 79 6.32 -18.01 -20.16
C LYS A 79 7.00 -18.56 -21.41
N LYS A 80 6.40 -18.35 -22.59
CA LYS A 80 6.93 -18.81 -23.88
C LYS A 80 7.62 -17.69 -24.67
N SER A 81 7.85 -16.53 -24.05
CA SER A 81 8.32 -15.36 -24.78
C SER A 81 9.78 -15.51 -25.19
N SER A 82 10.06 -15.19 -26.46
CA SER A 82 11.42 -15.18 -27.00
C SER A 82 12.28 -14.11 -26.31
N ALA A 83 11.70 -12.94 -26.00
CA ALA A 83 12.41 -11.88 -25.30
C ALA A 83 12.92 -12.31 -23.92
N LEU A 84 12.10 -13.00 -23.12
CA LEU A 84 12.53 -13.53 -21.83
C LEU A 84 13.60 -14.62 -21.98
N SER A 85 13.43 -15.50 -22.97
CA SER A 85 14.39 -16.57 -23.26
C SER A 85 15.75 -16.02 -23.72
N GLU A 86 15.72 -15.00 -24.56
CA GLU A 86 16.90 -14.31 -25.06
C GLU A 86 17.62 -13.54 -23.95
N TYR A 87 16.87 -12.84 -23.09
CA TYR A 87 17.43 -12.20 -21.90
C TYR A 87 18.09 -13.21 -20.96
N SER A 88 17.44 -14.37 -20.72
CA SER A 88 18.03 -15.44 -19.91
C SER A 88 19.34 -15.95 -20.50
N ARG A 89 19.41 -16.12 -21.82
CA ARG A 89 20.64 -16.54 -22.53
C ARG A 89 21.78 -15.53 -22.40
N LEU A 90 21.49 -14.24 -22.18
CA LEU A 90 22.53 -13.21 -22.02
C LEU A 90 23.11 -13.16 -20.61
N LEU A 91 22.42 -13.71 -19.61
CA LEU A 91 22.82 -13.67 -18.20
C LEU A 91 23.25 -15.02 -17.63
N CYS A 92 22.87 -16.11 -18.28
CA CYS A 92 23.32 -17.48 -17.97
C CYS A 92 24.49 -17.87 -18.85
#